data_AF-A0A6M0EZY1-F1
#
_entry.id   AF-A0A6M0EZY1-F1
#
_cell.length_a   1.000
_cell.length_b   1.000
_cell.length_c   1.000
_cell.angle_alpha   90.00
_cell.angle_beta   90.00
_cell.angle_gamma   90.00
#
_symmetry.space_group_name_H-M   'P 1'
#
loop_
_entity.id
_entity.type
_entity.pdbx_description
1 polymer ?
#
loop_
_entity_poly.entity_id
_entity_poly.type
_entity_poly.pdbx_seq_one_letter_code
_entity_poly.pdbx_strand_id
1 'polypeptide(L)'
;MTVQATKFRYKPQHKPNQLIYGVGQTGLITGWTVKQVLAKRLESQEFAVIGNLYSATRGINFLIRNLLANPYVRFLVILNATKEDKNAGSGECLRDFFRHGFEEGYSDSGRPCWVIKSSIPGYIDIEIEHWALEKLRQSIEWEEVNSISQAVSQVKAYAQRGIIEPWGLPLEFPILKVVPSILPGSRYGHRLEGKTIAETWVKIIHRIKTTGTIRPTGYDGQWQELIDLMAVVTDEPEDFYFPEPNYLPVNPNLINEYITQILGDSRQREEIKYTYGQRLRSWFGRDQIQQVIQKLITDIDSARAVMSLWDVKQDHQANSPPCLNHIWVRVVDKELSLSATFRSNDMFSAWPANAIGLRALQQYIKEEIVKGSGYDLKMGPLITISQSAHIYDDCWENASQVIQSQYAKITQQRDYQDPAGSFVISVCDHQIVVEHVTPGSGEVINCYSGKSARQLYQQIAADYPSLQVEHAIYLGTELQKAEIAATMNHGFVYEQDKKLKSNEE
;
A
#
# COMPACT_ATOMS: atom_id res chain seq x y z
N MET A 1 -0.76 28.07 -40.81
CA MET A 1 0.72 28.10 -40.77
C MET A 1 1.18 26.73 -40.35
N THR A 2 2.04 26.08 -41.14
CA THR A 2 2.62 24.77 -40.82
C THR A 2 3.52 24.89 -39.59
N VAL A 3 3.21 24.16 -38.52
CA VAL A 3 4.06 24.05 -37.34
C VAL A 3 5.40 23.46 -37.79
N GLN A 4 6.51 24.14 -37.50
CA GLN A 4 7.83 23.74 -37.96
C GLN A 4 8.39 22.71 -36.98
N ALA A 5 8.68 21.48 -37.44
CA ALA A 5 9.28 20.45 -36.61
C ALA A 5 10.60 20.96 -36.01
N THR A 6 10.74 20.94 -34.68
CA THR A 6 11.99 21.37 -34.04
C THR A 6 13.06 20.29 -34.18
N LYS A 7 14.34 20.69 -34.14
CA LYS A 7 15.48 19.73 -34.08
C LYS A 7 15.65 19.11 -32.69
N PHE A 8 14.83 19.49 -31.71
CA PHE A 8 15.00 19.10 -30.31
C PHE A 8 14.31 17.75 -30.05
N ARG A 9 15.05 16.82 -29.45
CA ARG A 9 14.54 15.50 -29.05
C ARG A 9 14.52 15.40 -27.54
N TYR A 10 13.40 14.92 -27.00
CA TYR A 10 13.29 14.69 -25.57
C TYR A 10 14.17 13.56 -25.09
N LYS A 11 15.07 13.89 -24.13
CA LYS A 11 15.98 12.97 -23.47
C LYS A 11 15.42 12.63 -22.08
N PRO A 12 14.64 11.55 -21.95
CA PRO A 12 14.11 11.11 -20.66
C PRO A 12 15.26 10.54 -19.81
N GLN A 13 15.62 11.23 -18.72
CA GLN A 13 16.58 10.70 -17.74
C GLN A 13 15.89 9.67 -16.83
N HIS A 14 14.62 9.90 -16.53
CA HIS A 14 13.84 9.09 -15.61
C HIS A 14 12.50 8.68 -16.21
N LYS A 15 12.13 7.41 -15.98
CA LYS A 15 10.88 6.77 -16.41
C LYS A 15 10.60 6.88 -17.93
N PRO A 16 11.55 6.57 -18.82
CA PRO A 16 11.37 6.71 -20.26
C PRO A 16 10.16 5.94 -20.82
N ASN A 17 9.90 4.72 -20.35
CA ASN A 17 8.79 3.91 -20.86
C ASN A 17 7.41 4.39 -20.37
N GLN A 18 7.35 5.43 -19.52
CA GLN A 18 6.11 6.02 -19.02
C GLN A 18 5.71 7.32 -19.72
N LEU A 19 6.47 7.78 -20.71
CA LEU A 19 6.26 9.08 -21.37
C LEU A 19 5.85 8.90 -22.83
N ILE A 20 5.12 9.88 -23.37
CA ILE A 20 4.84 9.98 -24.81
C ILE A 20 5.66 11.15 -25.34
N TYR A 21 6.40 10.94 -26.42
CA TYR A 21 7.34 11.92 -26.96
C TYR A 21 6.80 12.61 -28.20
N GLY A 22 7.14 13.90 -28.31
CA GLY A 22 6.98 14.68 -29.53
C GLY A 22 8.28 15.42 -29.86
N VAL A 23 8.16 16.41 -30.73
CA VAL A 23 9.25 17.25 -31.25
C VAL A 23 8.93 18.74 -31.12
N GLY A 24 7.95 19.10 -30.28
CA GLY A 24 7.62 20.47 -29.90
C GLY A 24 8.40 20.95 -28.67
N GLN A 25 7.91 22.03 -28.03
CA GLN A 25 8.55 22.66 -26.87
C GLN A 25 7.66 22.73 -25.62
N THR A 26 6.48 22.11 -25.68
CA THR A 26 5.48 22.12 -24.61
C THR A 26 5.45 20.78 -23.90
N GLY A 27 5.71 20.74 -22.60
CA GLY A 27 5.44 19.58 -21.76
C GLY A 27 3.99 19.59 -21.29
N LEU A 28 3.30 18.45 -21.39
CA LEU A 28 1.93 18.28 -20.91
C LEU A 28 1.91 17.31 -19.74
N ILE A 29 1.56 17.82 -18.58
CA ILE A 29 1.50 17.08 -17.32
C ILE A 29 0.05 16.75 -17.02
N THR A 30 -0.22 15.47 -16.80
CA THR A 30 -1.55 14.96 -16.47
C THR A 30 -1.49 14.31 -15.10
N GLY A 31 -2.56 14.34 -14.29
CA GLY A 31 -2.62 13.54 -13.07
C GLY A 31 -2.92 12.06 -13.38
N TRP A 32 -4.08 11.60 -12.92
CA TRP A 32 -4.70 10.33 -13.23
C TRP A 32 -5.39 10.27 -14.61
N THR A 33 -5.64 11.42 -15.24
CA THR A 33 -6.13 11.47 -16.63
C THR A 33 -5.24 10.67 -17.56
N VAL A 34 -5.82 9.77 -18.35
CA VAL A 34 -5.07 8.91 -19.29
C VAL A 34 -4.39 9.73 -20.39
N LYS A 35 -3.05 9.81 -20.36
CA LYS A 35 -2.24 10.61 -21.31
C LYS A 35 -2.49 10.30 -22.79
N GLN A 36 -2.85 9.06 -23.14
CA GLN A 36 -3.17 8.69 -24.52
C GLN A 36 -4.39 9.44 -25.07
N VAL A 37 -5.31 9.90 -24.23
CA VAL A 37 -6.48 10.68 -24.65
C VAL A 37 -6.04 12.03 -25.22
N LEU A 38 -5.04 12.66 -24.59
CA LEU A 38 -4.44 13.91 -25.08
C LEU A 38 -3.56 13.67 -26.31
N ALA A 39 -2.73 12.62 -26.27
CA ALA A 39 -1.83 12.30 -27.38
C ALA A 39 -2.58 12.05 -28.70
N LYS A 40 -3.79 11.47 -28.67
CA LYS A 40 -4.63 11.27 -29.87
C LYS A 40 -5.19 12.56 -30.47
N ARG A 41 -5.19 13.66 -29.72
CA ARG A 41 -5.78 14.96 -30.10
C ARG A 41 -4.72 16.01 -30.48
N LEU A 42 -3.44 15.64 -30.38
CA LEU A 42 -2.29 16.49 -30.61
C LEU A 42 -1.37 15.86 -31.66
N GLU A 43 -0.73 16.69 -32.47
CA GLU A 43 0.33 16.27 -33.38
C GLU A 43 1.68 16.26 -32.66
N SER A 44 2.60 15.38 -33.08
CA SER A 44 3.91 15.25 -32.42
C SER A 44 4.72 16.54 -32.40
N GLN A 45 4.49 17.45 -33.34
CA GLN A 45 5.15 18.76 -33.41
C GLN A 45 4.60 19.80 -32.41
N GLU A 46 3.43 19.56 -31.82
CA GLU A 46 2.77 20.50 -30.91
C GLU A 46 3.28 20.37 -29.46
N PHE A 47 3.88 19.24 -29.10
CA PHE A 47 4.34 18.96 -27.74
C PHE A 47 5.73 18.31 -27.72
N ALA A 48 6.46 18.51 -26.63
CA ALA A 48 7.74 17.87 -26.35
C ALA A 48 7.53 16.49 -25.69
N VAL A 49 6.69 16.46 -24.66
CA VAL A 49 6.44 15.26 -23.85
C VAL A 49 5.04 15.31 -23.23
N ILE A 50 4.41 14.15 -23.06
CA ILE A 50 3.20 13.97 -22.25
C ILE A 50 3.46 12.92 -21.18
N GLY A 51 3.22 13.26 -19.91
CA GLY A 51 3.48 12.40 -18.76
C GLY A 51 2.35 12.43 -17.73
N ASN A 52 2.23 11.33 -16.97
CA ASN A 52 1.38 11.28 -15.78
C ASN A 52 2.21 11.64 -14.55
N LEU A 53 1.68 12.49 -13.70
CA LEU A 53 2.24 12.89 -12.40
C LEU A 53 1.23 12.46 -11.33
N TYR A 54 1.31 11.20 -10.90
CA TYR A 54 0.33 10.63 -9.96
C TYR A 54 0.51 11.09 -8.51
N SER A 55 1.69 11.56 -8.13
CA SER A 55 2.04 11.87 -6.73
C SER A 55 3.01 13.05 -6.67
N ALA A 56 2.70 14.03 -5.82
CA ALA A 56 3.54 15.20 -5.56
C ALA A 56 4.89 14.80 -4.92
N THR A 57 4.82 14.01 -3.85
CA THR A 57 5.97 13.60 -3.03
C THR A 57 6.98 12.72 -3.75
N ARG A 58 6.58 12.02 -4.82
CA ARG A 58 7.46 11.10 -5.58
C ARG A 58 7.75 11.59 -7.00
N GLY A 59 6.70 12.00 -7.71
CA GLY A 59 6.76 12.26 -9.14
C GLY A 59 7.43 13.57 -9.52
N ILE A 60 7.31 14.61 -8.66
CA ILE A 60 7.85 15.94 -8.98
C ILE A 60 9.37 15.89 -9.08
N ASN A 61 10.05 15.17 -8.19
CA ASN A 61 11.51 15.02 -8.23
C ASN A 61 12.00 14.45 -9.59
N PHE A 62 11.36 13.40 -10.11
CA PHE A 62 11.68 12.86 -11.44
C PHE A 62 11.36 13.85 -12.56
N LEU A 63 10.21 14.54 -12.47
CA LEU A 63 9.80 15.55 -13.45
C LEU A 63 10.82 16.69 -13.54
N ILE A 64 11.24 17.23 -12.40
CA ILE A 64 12.20 18.34 -12.33
C ILE A 64 13.54 17.95 -12.96
N ARG A 65 14.08 16.76 -12.64
CA ARG A 65 15.32 16.25 -13.27
C ARG A 65 15.18 16.10 -14.77
N ASN A 66 14.04 15.59 -15.24
CA ASN A 66 13.76 15.51 -16.66
C ASN A 66 13.67 16.91 -17.31
N LEU A 67 13.04 17.90 -16.67
CA LEU A 67 12.97 19.26 -17.21
C LEU A 67 14.34 19.95 -17.25
N LEU A 68 15.15 19.80 -16.20
CA LEU A 68 16.52 20.30 -16.12
C LEU A 68 17.43 19.73 -17.23
N ALA A 69 17.24 18.45 -17.58
CA ALA A 69 17.96 17.82 -18.68
C ALA A 69 17.44 18.23 -20.07
N ASN A 70 16.31 18.94 -20.15
CA ASN A 70 15.64 19.27 -21.40
C ASN A 70 15.30 20.78 -21.49
N PRO A 71 16.32 21.66 -21.60
CA PRO A 71 16.14 23.12 -21.53
C PRO A 71 15.42 23.76 -22.73
N TYR A 72 15.11 22.97 -23.76
CA TYR A 72 14.29 23.42 -24.89
C TYR A 72 12.78 23.30 -24.59
N VAL A 73 12.38 22.67 -23.48
CA VAL A 73 11.00 22.74 -22.97
C VAL A 73 10.80 24.14 -22.40
N ARG A 74 9.94 24.92 -23.07
CA ARG A 74 9.68 26.33 -22.74
C ARG A 74 8.31 26.54 -22.10
N PHE A 75 7.39 25.61 -22.35
CA PHE A 75 6.02 25.70 -21.90
C PHE A 75 5.61 24.46 -21.13
N LEU A 76 4.81 24.64 -20.08
CA LEU A 76 4.12 23.55 -19.40
C LEU A 76 2.62 23.78 -19.35
N VAL A 77 1.86 22.72 -19.62
CA VAL A 77 0.42 22.69 -19.40
C VAL A 77 0.15 21.63 -18.33
N ILE A 78 -0.45 22.05 -17.22
CA ILE A 78 -0.75 21.19 -16.07
C ILE A 78 -2.26 20.93 -16.06
N LEU A 79 -2.64 19.68 -16.32
CA LEU A 79 -4.05 19.26 -16.43
C LEU A 79 -4.58 18.71 -15.11
N ASN A 80 -5.65 19.35 -14.61
CA ASN A 80 -6.48 18.92 -13.48
C ASN A 80 -7.95 18.72 -13.92
N ALA A 81 -8.18 17.83 -14.89
CA ALA A 81 -9.49 17.64 -15.51
C ALA A 81 -10.44 16.79 -14.65
N THR A 82 -9.91 15.73 -14.06
CA THR A 82 -10.71 14.74 -13.34
C THR A 82 -10.72 15.02 -11.84
N LYS A 83 -11.63 14.37 -11.11
CA LYS A 83 -11.62 14.44 -9.64
C LYS A 83 -10.38 13.73 -9.10
N GLU A 84 -10.00 12.65 -9.74
CA GLU A 84 -8.83 11.83 -9.43
C GLU A 84 -7.53 12.65 -9.56
N ASP A 85 -7.42 13.51 -10.58
CA ASP A 85 -6.30 14.47 -10.69
C ASP A 85 -6.24 15.40 -9.48
N LYS A 86 -7.38 15.99 -9.11
CA LYS A 86 -7.47 16.97 -8.01
C LYS A 86 -7.19 16.33 -6.66
N ASN A 87 -7.73 15.14 -6.41
CA ASN A 87 -7.55 14.40 -5.16
C ASN A 87 -6.10 13.96 -4.97
N ALA A 88 -5.37 13.68 -6.05
CA ALA A 88 -3.95 13.37 -5.97
C ALA A 88 -3.10 14.59 -5.59
N GLY A 89 -3.57 15.81 -5.87
CA GLY A 89 -2.93 17.05 -5.46
C GLY A 89 -1.60 17.37 -6.15
N SER A 90 -1.13 16.48 -7.03
CA SER A 90 0.19 16.58 -7.65
C SER A 90 0.32 17.74 -8.64
N GLY A 91 -0.74 18.04 -9.39
CA GLY A 91 -0.79 19.20 -10.28
C GLY A 91 -0.76 20.52 -9.51
N GLU A 92 -1.46 20.58 -8.38
CA GLU A 92 -1.48 21.76 -7.49
C GLU A 92 -0.11 21.99 -6.85
N CYS A 93 0.51 20.94 -6.30
CA CYS A 93 1.85 21.04 -5.72
C CYS A 93 2.89 21.51 -6.77
N LEU A 94 2.84 20.97 -8.00
CA LEU A 94 3.73 21.40 -9.08
C LEU A 94 3.50 22.87 -9.47
N ARG A 95 2.25 23.31 -9.52
CA ARG A 95 1.89 24.72 -9.76
C ARG A 95 2.50 25.63 -8.69
N ASP A 96 2.37 25.23 -7.43
CA ASP A 96 2.85 25.99 -6.29
C ASP A 96 4.40 26.01 -6.23
N PHE A 97 5.07 24.96 -6.71
CA PHE A 97 6.52 25.02 -6.95
C PHE A 97 6.87 26.19 -7.86
N PHE A 98 6.21 26.33 -9.02
CA PHE A 98 6.49 27.46 -9.90
C PHE A 98 6.07 28.79 -9.28
N ARG A 99 4.86 28.87 -8.69
CA ARG A 99 4.26 30.12 -8.21
C ARG A 99 4.90 30.66 -6.91
N HIS A 100 5.11 29.79 -5.93
CA HIS A 100 5.40 30.21 -4.55
C HIS A 100 6.81 29.92 -4.12
N GLY A 101 7.40 28.81 -4.53
CA GLY A 101 8.71 28.48 -3.98
C GLY A 101 8.98 27.04 -3.70
N PHE A 102 10.22 26.86 -3.32
CA PHE A 102 10.65 25.81 -2.43
C PHE A 102 11.50 26.44 -1.31
N GLU A 103 11.70 25.72 -0.23
CA GLU A 103 12.60 26.07 0.87
C GLU A 103 13.33 24.85 1.39
N GLU A 104 14.45 25.05 2.08
CA GLU A 104 15.17 23.96 2.72
C GLU A 104 14.34 23.40 3.87
N GLY A 105 14.24 22.08 3.94
CA GLY A 105 13.50 21.39 4.99
C GLY A 105 13.78 19.90 4.99
N TYR A 106 12.83 19.13 5.52
CA TYR A 106 12.94 17.69 5.64
C TYR A 106 11.74 17.01 4.97
N SER A 107 12.00 15.91 4.26
CA SER A 107 10.96 15.04 3.73
C SER A 107 10.20 14.34 4.86
N ASP A 108 9.09 13.66 4.52
CA ASP A 108 8.43 12.74 5.45
C ASP A 108 9.41 11.70 6.02
N SER A 109 10.42 11.28 5.23
CA SER A 109 11.48 10.36 5.65
C SER A 109 12.51 10.95 6.62
N GLY A 110 12.45 12.26 6.89
CA GLY A 110 13.45 12.98 7.70
C GLY A 110 14.75 13.28 6.94
N ARG A 111 14.75 13.19 5.61
CA ARG A 111 15.93 13.51 4.78
C ARG A 111 15.94 15.01 4.44
N PRO A 112 17.09 15.69 4.52
CA PRO A 112 17.23 17.05 3.99
C PRO A 112 16.80 17.10 2.53
N CYS A 113 15.90 18.02 2.20
CA CYS A 113 15.36 18.19 0.86
C CYS A 113 14.88 19.63 0.64
N TRP A 114 14.53 19.95 -0.60
CA TRP A 114 13.76 21.14 -0.91
C TRP A 114 12.27 20.82 -0.79
N VAL A 115 11.60 21.47 0.16
CA VAL A 115 10.16 21.36 0.39
C VAL A 115 9.46 22.41 -0.47
N ILE A 116 8.49 21.99 -1.27
CA ILE A 116 7.68 22.89 -2.09
C ILE A 116 6.73 23.67 -1.17
N LYS A 117 6.65 24.99 -1.38
CA LYS A 117 5.76 25.88 -0.61
C LYS A 117 4.31 25.71 -1.07
N SER A 118 3.69 24.62 -0.65
CA SER A 118 2.30 24.24 -0.98
C SER A 118 1.61 23.68 0.26
N SER A 119 0.28 23.69 0.25
CA SER A 119 -0.53 22.92 1.21
C SER A 119 -0.39 21.41 1.02
N ILE A 120 0.07 20.98 -0.16
CA ILE A 120 0.26 19.59 -0.53
C ILE A 120 1.76 19.27 -0.44
N PRO A 121 2.16 18.27 0.38
CA PRO A 121 3.56 17.90 0.50
C PRO A 121 4.18 17.52 -0.84
N GLY A 122 5.33 18.12 -1.14
CA GLY A 122 6.11 17.83 -2.34
C GLY A 122 7.58 18.10 -2.07
N TYR A 123 8.43 17.19 -2.54
CA TYR A 123 9.85 17.17 -2.20
C TYR A 123 10.69 17.07 -3.46
N ILE A 124 11.82 17.77 -3.44
CA ILE A 124 12.86 17.68 -4.45
C ILE A 124 14.17 17.41 -3.72
N ASP A 125 14.97 16.48 -4.20
CA ASP A 125 16.17 16.08 -3.47
C ASP A 125 17.17 17.26 -3.33
N ILE A 126 17.83 17.34 -2.17
CA ILE A 126 18.73 18.46 -1.81
C ILE A 126 19.94 18.57 -2.74
N GLU A 127 20.36 17.48 -3.39
CA GLU A 127 21.48 17.51 -4.35
C GLU A 127 21.19 18.31 -5.63
N ILE A 128 19.91 18.61 -5.92
CA ILE A 128 19.60 19.54 -7.00
C ILE A 128 19.89 20.94 -6.48
N GLU A 129 20.88 21.59 -7.07
CA GLU A 129 21.37 22.89 -6.59
C GLU A 129 20.26 23.97 -6.65
N HIS A 130 20.14 24.79 -5.59
CA HIS A 130 19.11 25.83 -5.46
C HIS A 130 19.01 26.73 -6.70
N TRP A 131 20.15 27.17 -7.25
CA TRP A 131 20.15 28.06 -8.42
C TRP A 131 19.56 27.37 -9.67
N ALA A 132 19.70 26.05 -9.80
CA ALA A 132 19.18 25.31 -10.94
C ALA A 132 17.65 25.23 -10.89
N LEU A 133 17.09 25.03 -9.69
CA LEU A 133 15.65 25.05 -9.46
C LEU A 133 15.05 26.44 -9.70
N GLU A 134 15.68 27.50 -9.20
CA GLU A 134 15.25 28.87 -9.46
C GLU A 134 15.31 29.22 -10.95
N LYS A 135 16.40 28.85 -11.62
CA LYS A 135 16.55 29.06 -13.06
C LYS A 135 15.45 28.34 -13.84
N LEU A 136 15.15 27.08 -13.49
CA LEU A 136 14.07 26.32 -14.12
C LEU A 136 12.72 27.02 -14.00
N ARG A 137 12.38 27.46 -12.77
CA ARG A 137 11.11 28.13 -12.47
C ARG A 137 10.92 29.42 -13.25
N GLN A 138 11.97 30.21 -13.38
CA GLN A 138 11.95 31.49 -14.08
C GLN A 138 11.95 31.34 -15.61
N SER A 139 12.38 30.17 -16.11
CA SER A 139 12.60 29.95 -17.55
C SER A 139 11.43 29.30 -18.29
N ILE A 140 10.53 28.66 -17.55
CA ILE A 140 9.38 27.92 -18.08
C ILE A 140 8.10 28.74 -17.85
N GLU A 141 7.40 29.06 -18.93
CA GLU A 141 6.03 29.55 -18.87
C GLU A 141 5.09 28.37 -18.65
N TRP A 142 4.12 28.50 -17.75
CA TRP A 142 3.22 27.40 -17.40
C TRP A 142 1.78 27.86 -17.23
N GLU A 143 0.84 26.94 -17.46
CA GLU A 143 -0.58 27.19 -17.27
C GLU A 143 -1.30 25.97 -16.70
N GLU A 144 -2.17 26.21 -15.71
CA GLU A 144 -3.09 25.20 -15.17
C GLU A 144 -4.40 25.22 -15.96
N VAL A 145 -4.86 24.05 -16.38
CA VAL A 145 -6.09 23.87 -17.15
C VAL A 145 -6.97 22.78 -16.53
N ASN A 146 -8.29 22.96 -16.64
CA ASN A 146 -9.28 22.13 -15.94
C ASN A 146 -10.06 21.20 -16.86
N SER A 147 -9.68 21.10 -18.14
CA SER A 147 -10.33 20.20 -19.09
C SER A 147 -9.39 19.80 -20.22
N ILE A 148 -9.66 18.64 -20.82
CA ILE A 148 -8.92 18.13 -21.99
C ILE A 148 -8.98 19.11 -23.16
N SER A 149 -10.12 19.76 -23.38
CA SER A 149 -10.28 20.74 -24.46
C SER A 149 -9.38 21.97 -24.27
N GLN A 150 -9.32 22.49 -23.04
CA GLN A 150 -8.42 23.60 -22.70
C GLN A 150 -6.96 23.19 -22.83
N ALA A 151 -6.58 22.00 -22.36
CA ALA A 151 -5.22 21.51 -22.52
C ALA A 151 -4.79 21.44 -23.99
N VAL A 152 -5.63 20.84 -24.85
CA VAL A 152 -5.34 20.73 -26.29
C VAL A 152 -5.25 22.12 -26.92
N SER A 153 -6.19 23.01 -26.63
CA SER A 153 -6.20 24.37 -27.16
C SER A 153 -4.95 25.15 -26.75
N GLN A 154 -4.53 25.03 -25.49
CA GLN A 154 -3.37 25.74 -24.97
C GLN A 154 -2.04 25.21 -25.54
N VAL A 155 -1.89 23.89 -25.66
CA VAL A 155 -0.72 23.29 -26.32
C VAL A 155 -0.60 23.79 -27.76
N LYS A 156 -1.72 23.86 -28.50
CA LYS A 156 -1.76 24.39 -29.86
C LYS A 156 -1.44 25.88 -29.93
N ALA A 157 -1.92 26.67 -28.96
CA ALA A 157 -1.59 28.08 -28.86
C ALA A 157 -0.09 28.30 -28.64
N TYR A 158 0.54 27.52 -27.76
CA TYR A 158 1.99 27.56 -27.57
C TYR A 158 2.77 27.14 -28.83
N ALA A 159 2.32 26.11 -29.53
CA ALA A 159 2.96 25.65 -30.78
C ALA A 159 2.96 26.73 -31.88
N GLN A 160 1.99 27.66 -31.87
CA GLN A 160 1.92 28.76 -32.83
C GLN A 160 2.89 29.91 -32.54
N ARG A 161 3.51 29.97 -31.35
CA ARG A 161 4.44 31.04 -30.97
C ARG A 161 5.82 30.95 -31.66
N GLY A 162 6.03 29.93 -32.48
CA GLY A 162 7.31 29.69 -33.15
C GLY A 162 8.36 29.07 -32.21
N ILE A 163 9.52 28.74 -32.78
CA ILE A 163 10.60 28.09 -32.05
C ILE A 163 11.32 29.12 -31.17
N ILE A 164 11.42 28.83 -29.88
CA ILE A 164 12.17 29.66 -28.92
C ILE A 164 13.45 28.93 -28.52
N GLU A 165 14.57 29.65 -28.45
CA GLU A 165 15.85 29.07 -28.04
C GLU A 165 15.78 28.43 -26.63
N PRO A 166 16.56 27.36 -26.37
CA PRO A 166 16.65 26.75 -25.05
C PRO A 166 17.05 27.77 -23.98
N TRP A 167 16.49 27.65 -22.77
CA TRP A 167 16.77 28.58 -21.67
C TRP A 167 18.15 28.34 -21.00
N GLY A 168 18.89 27.33 -21.44
CA GLY A 168 20.21 27.01 -20.93
C GLY A 168 20.80 25.73 -21.52
N LEU A 169 21.89 25.27 -20.92
CA LEU A 169 22.48 23.96 -21.20
C LEU A 169 21.76 22.87 -20.38
N PRO A 170 21.68 21.62 -20.88
CA PRO A 170 21.15 20.50 -20.11
C PRO A 170 21.90 20.32 -18.79
N LEU A 171 21.14 20.19 -17.71
CA LEU A 171 21.67 19.91 -16.37
C LEU A 171 21.26 18.50 -15.96
N GLU A 172 22.22 17.70 -15.49
CA GLU A 172 22.00 16.33 -15.03
C GLU A 172 22.37 16.22 -13.56
N PHE A 173 21.41 15.76 -12.75
CA PHE A 173 21.63 15.44 -11.35
C PHE A 173 21.27 13.95 -11.17
N PRO A 174 22.21 13.07 -10.76
CA PRO A 174 21.92 11.67 -10.53
C PRO A 174 21.10 11.47 -9.24
N ILE A 175 20.30 10.41 -9.19
CA ILE A 175 19.57 10.00 -7.97
C ILE A 175 20.47 9.08 -7.15
N LEU A 176 20.56 9.35 -5.85
CA LEU A 176 21.23 8.45 -4.91
C LEU A 176 20.49 7.11 -4.84
N LYS A 177 21.17 6.03 -5.23
CA LYS A 177 20.62 4.67 -5.14
C LYS A 177 20.89 4.09 -3.77
N VAL A 178 19.83 3.80 -3.02
CA VAL A 178 19.93 3.01 -1.79
C VAL A 178 20.12 1.55 -2.15
N VAL A 179 21.16 0.90 -1.61
CA VAL A 179 21.34 -0.55 -1.73
C VAL A 179 20.49 -1.23 -0.65
N PRO A 180 19.50 -2.05 -1.03
CA PRO A 180 18.62 -2.70 -0.07
C PRO A 180 19.32 -3.87 0.62
N SER A 181 19.13 -3.97 1.95
CA SER A 181 19.54 -5.12 2.76
C SER A 181 18.40 -6.13 2.87
N ILE A 182 18.45 -7.19 2.06
CA ILE A 182 17.45 -8.27 2.07
C ILE A 182 18.00 -9.46 2.86
N LEU A 183 17.19 -9.99 3.78
CA LEU A 183 17.48 -11.23 4.50
C LEU A 183 16.87 -12.45 3.77
N PRO A 184 17.42 -13.66 3.99
CA PRO A 184 16.82 -14.89 3.47
C PRO A 184 15.38 -15.09 3.98
N GLY A 185 14.50 -15.59 3.13
CA GLY A 185 13.12 -15.91 3.49
C GLY A 185 12.39 -16.68 2.39
N SER A 186 11.21 -17.22 2.74
CA SER A 186 10.33 -17.84 1.75
C SER A 186 9.81 -16.78 0.77
N ARG A 187 9.59 -17.18 -0.48
CA ARG A 187 9.03 -16.31 -1.54
C ARG A 187 7.50 -16.36 -1.62
N TYR A 188 6.93 -17.48 -1.21
CA TYR A 188 5.52 -17.82 -1.38
C TYR A 188 4.88 -18.08 -0.02
N GLY A 189 3.59 -17.78 0.09
CA GLY A 189 2.76 -18.19 1.20
C GLY A 189 3.12 -17.44 2.48
N HIS A 190 2.52 -16.27 2.66
CA HIS A 190 2.73 -15.45 3.84
C HIS A 190 1.40 -15.16 4.51
N ARG A 191 1.36 -15.29 5.84
CA ARG A 191 0.21 -14.89 6.64
C ARG A 191 0.68 -13.84 7.65
N LEU A 192 0.02 -12.70 7.64
CA LEU A 192 0.24 -11.61 8.58
C LEU A 192 -1.11 -11.18 9.14
N GLU A 193 -1.10 -10.81 10.40
CA GLU A 193 -2.30 -10.41 11.13
C GLU A 193 -2.01 -9.21 12.01
N GLY A 194 -2.94 -8.26 12.05
CA GLY A 194 -2.96 -7.15 12.98
C GLY A 194 -4.40 -6.83 13.37
N LYS A 195 -4.56 -6.06 14.46
CA LYS A 195 -5.88 -5.62 14.90
C LYS A 195 -6.43 -4.68 13.84
N THR A 196 -5.82 -3.50 13.68
CA THR A 196 -6.25 -2.47 12.70
C THR A 196 -5.53 -2.56 11.35
N ILE A 197 -6.06 -1.87 10.35
CA ILE A 197 -5.45 -1.64 9.03
C ILE A 197 -4.08 -1.01 9.21
N ALA A 198 -3.94 -0.03 10.12
CA ALA A 198 -2.68 0.66 10.33
C ALA A 198 -1.59 -0.26 10.90
N GLU A 199 -1.92 -1.05 11.92
CA GLU A 199 -0.99 -2.04 12.48
C GLU A 199 -0.60 -3.10 11.44
N THR A 200 -1.60 -3.62 10.72
CA THR A 200 -1.40 -4.65 9.69
C THR A 200 -0.52 -4.13 8.56
N TRP A 201 -0.72 -2.88 8.13
CA TRP A 201 0.11 -2.24 7.11
C TRP A 201 1.59 -2.21 7.50
N VAL A 202 1.91 -1.76 8.73
CA VAL A 202 3.30 -1.72 9.20
C VAL A 202 3.93 -3.11 9.21
N LYS A 203 3.18 -4.15 9.63
CA LYS A 203 3.64 -5.55 9.58
C LYS A 203 3.90 -6.04 8.14
N ILE A 204 3.03 -5.68 7.18
CA ILE A 204 3.21 -5.98 5.75
C ILE A 204 4.51 -5.34 5.24
N ILE A 205 4.69 -4.04 5.50
CA ILE A 205 5.86 -3.29 5.03
C ILE A 205 7.14 -3.89 5.60
N HIS A 206 7.17 -4.18 6.90
CA HIS A 206 8.29 -4.88 7.53
C HIS A 206 8.58 -6.22 6.85
N ARG A 207 7.55 -7.06 6.67
CA ARG A 207 7.75 -8.41 6.09
C ARG A 207 8.32 -8.35 4.67
N ILE A 208 7.78 -7.48 3.82
CA ILE A 208 8.26 -7.32 2.44
C ILE A 208 9.67 -6.74 2.43
N LYS A 209 9.95 -5.68 3.20
CA LYS A 209 11.28 -5.06 3.23
C LYS A 209 12.37 -5.99 3.72
N THR A 210 12.05 -6.91 4.63
CA THR A 210 13.02 -7.82 5.24
C THR A 210 13.37 -9.00 4.33
N THR A 211 12.40 -9.58 3.62
CA THR A 211 12.62 -10.85 2.87
C THR A 211 12.15 -10.85 1.42
N GLY A 212 11.49 -9.78 0.97
CA GLY A 212 10.95 -9.70 -0.38
C GLY A 212 12.04 -9.72 -1.45
N THR A 213 11.75 -10.38 -2.57
CA THR A 213 12.66 -10.48 -3.71
C THR A 213 12.63 -9.18 -4.51
N ILE A 214 13.78 -8.64 -4.86
CA ILE A 214 13.86 -7.47 -5.74
C ILE A 214 13.83 -7.89 -7.20
N ARG A 215 12.95 -7.24 -7.97
CA ARG A 215 12.77 -7.51 -9.39
C ARG A 215 12.55 -6.20 -10.15
N PRO A 216 12.94 -6.15 -11.44
CA PRO A 216 12.59 -5.02 -12.29
C PRO A 216 11.07 -4.97 -12.50
N THR A 217 10.54 -3.75 -12.65
CA THR A 217 9.14 -3.53 -13.04
C THR A 217 9.02 -3.41 -14.55
N GLY A 218 7.80 -3.54 -15.08
CA GLY A 218 7.50 -3.25 -16.50
C GLY A 218 7.49 -1.74 -16.84
N TYR A 219 7.72 -0.85 -15.87
CA TYR A 219 7.51 0.60 -15.99
C TYR A 219 8.73 1.42 -15.55
N ASP A 220 9.94 0.91 -15.75
CA ASP A 220 11.20 1.50 -15.26
C ASP A 220 11.31 1.57 -13.74
N GLY A 221 12.25 0.81 -13.19
CA GLY A 221 12.54 0.76 -11.75
C GLY A 221 12.49 -0.65 -11.22
N GLN A 222 12.50 -0.76 -9.91
CA GLN A 222 12.43 -2.02 -9.20
C GLN A 222 11.26 -2.02 -8.22
N TRP A 223 10.82 -3.22 -7.87
CA TRP A 223 9.96 -3.43 -6.72
C TRP A 223 10.55 -4.54 -5.85
N GLN A 224 10.20 -4.52 -4.57
CA GLN A 224 10.50 -5.60 -3.63
C GLN A 224 9.19 -6.35 -3.36
N GLU A 225 9.16 -7.65 -3.62
CA GLU A 225 7.92 -8.42 -3.77
C GLU A 225 7.90 -9.72 -2.93
N LEU A 226 6.71 -10.05 -2.42
CA LEU A 226 6.35 -11.37 -1.90
C LEU A 226 5.11 -11.90 -2.65
N ILE A 227 5.00 -13.22 -2.78
CA ILE A 227 3.93 -13.90 -3.51
C ILE A 227 2.99 -14.59 -2.52
N ASP A 228 1.69 -14.54 -2.80
CA ASP A 228 0.64 -15.11 -1.96
C ASP A 228 0.68 -14.59 -0.51
N LEU A 229 0.70 -13.26 -0.36
CA LEU A 229 0.62 -12.62 0.95
C LEU A 229 -0.85 -12.44 1.35
N MET A 230 -1.24 -13.13 2.43
CA MET A 230 -2.49 -12.98 3.14
C MET A 230 -2.30 -12.01 4.30
N ALA A 231 -2.97 -10.87 4.25
CA ALA A 231 -3.06 -9.92 5.36
C ALA A 231 -4.46 -9.98 5.96
N VAL A 232 -4.52 -10.19 7.28
CA VAL A 232 -5.76 -10.33 8.06
C VAL A 232 -5.86 -9.14 9.02
N VAL A 233 -6.93 -8.36 8.88
CA VAL A 233 -7.30 -7.29 9.81
C VAL A 233 -8.44 -7.82 10.67
N THR A 234 -8.16 -8.10 11.94
CA THR A 234 -9.12 -8.76 12.83
C THR A 234 -10.15 -7.82 13.41
N ASP A 235 -9.82 -6.53 13.54
CA ASP A 235 -10.71 -5.52 14.11
C ASP A 235 -10.52 -4.16 13.43
N GLU A 236 -11.52 -3.30 13.46
CA GLU A 236 -11.37 -1.91 13.00
C GLU A 236 -12.52 -1.09 13.58
N PRO A 237 -12.25 0.07 14.21
CA PRO A 237 -13.31 0.97 14.62
C PRO A 237 -14.18 1.38 13.43
N GLU A 238 -15.45 1.67 13.71
CA GLU A 238 -16.44 2.07 12.70
C GLU A 238 -16.00 3.29 11.87
N ASP A 239 -15.39 4.28 12.53
CA ASP A 239 -14.85 5.49 11.89
C ASP A 239 -13.41 5.34 11.36
N PHE A 240 -12.87 4.11 11.36
CA PHE A 240 -11.48 3.75 11.05
C PHE A 240 -10.44 4.36 12.00
N TYR A 241 -9.44 3.57 12.37
CA TYR A 241 -8.32 4.07 13.16
C TYR A 241 -7.31 4.81 12.27
N PHE A 242 -7.18 6.12 12.49
CA PHE A 242 -6.07 6.93 11.96
C PHE A 242 -5.06 7.23 13.08
N PRO A 243 -3.77 6.89 12.90
CA PRO A 243 -2.74 7.19 13.88
C PRO A 243 -2.52 8.70 14.04
N GLU A 244 -2.00 9.12 15.20
CA GLU A 244 -1.59 10.50 15.47
C GLU A 244 -0.12 10.56 15.93
N PRO A 245 0.81 11.16 15.16
CA PRO A 245 0.60 11.71 13.81
C PRO A 245 0.30 10.62 12.78
N ASN A 246 -0.50 10.96 11.75
CA ASN A 246 -0.91 10.01 10.71
C ASN A 246 0.28 9.57 9.85
N TYR A 247 0.69 8.31 10.00
CA TYR A 247 1.73 7.70 9.17
C TYR A 247 1.18 6.92 7.98
N LEU A 248 -0.14 6.84 7.80
CA LEU A 248 -0.72 6.18 6.64
C LEU A 248 -0.59 7.09 5.41
N PRO A 249 -0.32 6.53 4.23
CA PRO A 249 -0.27 7.28 2.97
C PRO A 249 -1.70 7.57 2.44
N VAL A 250 -2.59 7.98 3.33
CA VAL A 250 -4.00 8.26 3.07
C VAL A 250 -4.37 9.55 3.78
N ASN A 251 -5.02 10.45 3.06
CA ASN A 251 -5.59 11.67 3.63
C ASN A 251 -6.99 11.36 4.18
N PRO A 252 -7.24 11.50 5.50
CA PRO A 252 -8.56 11.25 6.09
C PRO A 252 -9.67 12.13 5.50
N ASN A 253 -9.35 13.32 4.98
CA ASN A 253 -10.35 14.19 4.37
C ASN A 253 -10.79 13.71 2.97
N LEU A 254 -9.94 12.92 2.29
CA LEU A 254 -10.20 12.43 0.92
C LEU A 254 -10.66 10.96 0.89
N ILE A 255 -10.46 10.21 1.97
CA ILE A 255 -10.77 8.77 2.01
C ILE A 255 -12.27 8.50 1.85
N ASN A 256 -13.14 9.38 2.35
CA ASN A 256 -14.59 9.26 2.21
C ASN A 256 -15.05 9.29 0.75
N GLU A 257 -14.36 10.06 -0.10
CA GLU A 257 -14.64 10.06 -1.52
C GLU A 257 -14.24 8.74 -2.16
N TYR A 258 -13.09 8.18 -1.78
CA TYR A 258 -12.65 6.88 -2.27
C TYR A 258 -13.58 5.74 -1.82
N ILE A 259 -14.04 5.77 -0.56
CA ILE A 259 -15.08 4.87 -0.05
C ILE A 259 -16.34 4.98 -0.91
N THR A 260 -16.79 6.20 -1.20
CA THR A 260 -17.95 6.44 -2.06
C THR A 260 -17.75 5.88 -3.47
N GLN A 261 -16.53 5.92 -4.02
CA GLN A 261 -16.22 5.32 -5.32
C GLN A 261 -16.24 3.79 -5.33
N ILE A 262 -15.85 3.14 -4.23
CA ILE A 262 -15.92 1.67 -4.09
C ILE A 262 -17.37 1.22 -3.89
N LEU A 263 -18.13 1.95 -3.07
CA LEU A 263 -19.52 1.64 -2.78
C LEU A 263 -20.46 2.01 -3.93
N GLY A 264 -20.16 3.07 -4.69
CA GLY A 264 -21.05 3.62 -5.71
C GLY A 264 -20.86 3.02 -7.10
N ASP A 265 -21.79 3.34 -8.01
CA ASP A 265 -21.59 3.12 -9.44
C ASP A 265 -21.12 4.41 -10.11
N SER A 266 -20.23 4.29 -11.09
CA SER A 266 -19.72 5.44 -11.84
C SER A 266 -19.89 5.20 -13.34
N ARG A 267 -20.42 6.20 -14.06
CA ARG A 267 -20.48 6.16 -15.53
C ARG A 267 -19.07 6.03 -16.10
N GLN A 268 -18.91 5.20 -17.13
CA GLN A 268 -17.65 5.09 -17.87
C GLN A 268 -17.29 6.46 -18.46
N ARG A 269 -16.06 6.91 -18.20
CA ARG A 269 -15.50 8.14 -18.76
C ARG A 269 -14.23 7.75 -19.52
N GLU A 270 -14.02 8.30 -20.71
CA GLU A 270 -12.78 8.02 -21.48
C GLU A 270 -11.51 8.40 -20.72
N GLU A 271 -11.64 9.35 -19.79
CA GLU A 271 -10.55 9.97 -19.02
C GLU A 271 -10.01 9.05 -17.92
N ILE A 272 -10.80 8.08 -17.45
CA ILE A 272 -10.51 7.17 -16.33
C ILE A 272 -10.70 5.72 -16.82
N LYS A 273 -9.77 4.82 -16.51
CA LYS A 273 -9.81 3.45 -17.05
C LYS A 273 -10.98 2.62 -16.50
N TYR A 274 -11.15 2.60 -15.17
CA TYR A 274 -12.23 1.90 -14.45
C TYR A 274 -12.26 2.37 -12.98
N THR A 275 -13.36 2.09 -12.28
CA THR A 275 -13.43 2.12 -10.80
C THR A 275 -13.86 0.75 -10.28
N TYR A 276 -13.52 0.41 -9.03
CA TYR A 276 -13.95 -0.86 -8.44
C TYR A 276 -15.47 -0.93 -8.27
N GLY A 277 -16.11 0.17 -7.84
CA GLY A 277 -17.57 0.22 -7.70
C GLY A 277 -18.31 -0.03 -9.02
N GLN A 278 -17.84 0.54 -10.13
CA GLN A 278 -18.40 0.24 -11.46
C GLN A 278 -18.27 -1.25 -11.82
N ARG A 279 -17.10 -1.87 -11.55
CA ARG A 279 -16.87 -3.30 -11.80
C ARG A 279 -17.80 -4.19 -10.97
N LEU A 280 -18.10 -3.79 -9.75
CA LEU A 280 -18.99 -4.50 -8.84
C LEU A 280 -20.47 -4.29 -9.17
N ARG A 281 -20.85 -3.14 -9.74
CA ARG A 281 -22.26 -2.80 -9.98
C ARG A 281 -22.72 -2.91 -11.43
N SER A 282 -22.26 -2.04 -12.32
CA SER A 282 -22.86 -1.95 -13.67
C SER A 282 -22.07 -2.65 -14.77
N TRP A 283 -20.77 -2.90 -14.59
CA TRP A 283 -19.86 -3.37 -15.65
C TRP A 283 -20.32 -4.64 -16.34
N PHE A 284 -20.77 -5.64 -15.56
CA PHE A 284 -21.24 -6.92 -16.09
C PHE A 284 -22.76 -6.96 -16.33
N GLY A 285 -23.42 -5.80 -16.30
CA GLY A 285 -24.88 -5.67 -16.41
C GLY A 285 -25.64 -6.24 -15.21
N ARG A 286 -24.96 -6.43 -14.07
CA ARG A 286 -25.52 -7.03 -12.84
C ARG A 286 -24.87 -6.42 -11.61
N ASP A 287 -25.68 -5.94 -10.69
CA ASP A 287 -25.21 -5.45 -9.39
C ASP A 287 -24.81 -6.62 -8.49
N GLN A 288 -23.52 -6.94 -8.47
CA GLN A 288 -22.99 -8.09 -7.74
C GLN A 288 -23.05 -7.87 -6.22
N ILE A 289 -22.98 -6.62 -5.74
CA ILE A 289 -23.13 -6.28 -4.33
C ILE A 289 -24.55 -6.62 -3.88
N GLN A 290 -25.55 -6.16 -4.63
CA GLN A 290 -26.95 -6.48 -4.33
C GLN A 290 -27.25 -7.98 -4.41
N GLN A 291 -26.63 -8.68 -5.38
CA GLN A 291 -26.77 -10.14 -5.50
C GLN A 291 -26.22 -10.87 -4.28
N VAL A 292 -25.05 -10.47 -3.77
CA VAL A 292 -24.46 -11.03 -2.55
C VAL A 292 -25.34 -10.76 -1.33
N ILE A 293 -25.83 -9.53 -1.15
CA ILE A 293 -26.73 -9.16 -0.05
C ILE A 293 -27.98 -10.04 -0.08
N GLN A 294 -28.67 -10.11 -1.23
CA GLN A 294 -29.89 -10.92 -1.34
C GLN A 294 -29.62 -12.41 -1.11
N LYS A 295 -28.45 -12.90 -1.57
CA LYS A 295 -28.06 -14.29 -1.37
C LYS A 295 -27.90 -14.63 0.11
N LEU A 296 -27.22 -13.77 0.87
CA LEU A 296 -26.99 -13.99 2.31
C LEU A 296 -28.22 -13.69 3.18
N ILE A 297 -29.13 -12.82 2.74
CA ILE A 297 -30.47 -12.69 3.36
C ILE A 297 -31.27 -14.00 3.24
N THR A 298 -31.15 -14.67 2.10
CA THR A 298 -31.92 -15.90 1.81
C THR A 298 -31.26 -17.16 2.41
N ASP A 299 -29.93 -17.18 2.43
CA ASP A 299 -29.10 -18.34 2.77
C ASP A 299 -27.79 -17.84 3.40
N ILE A 300 -27.82 -17.65 4.72
CA ILE A 300 -26.73 -17.00 5.48
C ILE A 300 -25.43 -17.81 5.47
N ASP A 301 -25.53 -19.14 5.37
CA ASP A 301 -24.39 -20.08 5.32
C ASP A 301 -23.84 -20.28 3.90
N SER A 302 -24.36 -19.53 2.92
CA SER A 302 -23.98 -19.66 1.53
C SER A 302 -22.49 -19.48 1.28
N ALA A 303 -21.85 -20.52 0.75
CA ALA A 303 -20.49 -20.44 0.20
C ALA A 303 -20.42 -19.73 -1.18
N ARG A 304 -21.54 -19.24 -1.72
CA ARG A 304 -21.68 -18.70 -3.09
C ARG A 304 -21.85 -17.17 -3.15
N ALA A 305 -21.57 -16.47 -2.05
CA ALA A 305 -21.58 -15.01 -2.00
C ALA A 305 -20.24 -14.45 -2.54
N VAL A 306 -20.21 -14.19 -3.85
CA VAL A 306 -18.99 -13.93 -4.62
C VAL A 306 -19.18 -12.77 -5.60
N MET A 307 -18.13 -11.96 -5.78
CA MET A 307 -18.09 -10.89 -6.77
C MET A 307 -16.78 -10.96 -7.59
N SER A 308 -16.88 -10.81 -8.90
CA SER A 308 -15.74 -10.78 -9.82
C SER A 308 -15.56 -9.40 -10.44
N LEU A 309 -14.32 -8.91 -10.50
CA LEU A 309 -13.98 -7.65 -11.15
C LEU A 309 -13.21 -7.86 -12.46
N TRP A 310 -12.64 -9.06 -12.66
CA TRP A 310 -11.88 -9.39 -13.86
C TRP A 310 -12.80 -9.71 -15.03
N ASP A 311 -12.65 -8.95 -16.12
CA ASP A 311 -13.34 -9.17 -17.38
C ASP A 311 -12.39 -9.85 -18.38
N VAL A 312 -12.56 -11.17 -18.52
CA VAL A 312 -11.79 -12.00 -19.46
C VAL A 312 -11.87 -11.53 -20.92
N LYS A 313 -12.89 -10.76 -21.32
CA LYS A 313 -13.00 -10.25 -22.70
C LYS A 313 -12.06 -9.09 -22.97
N GLN A 314 -11.71 -8.31 -21.96
CA GLN A 314 -11.06 -7.00 -22.13
C GLN A 314 -9.72 -6.90 -21.38
N ASP A 315 -9.63 -7.47 -20.18
CA ASP A 315 -8.56 -7.15 -19.24
C ASP A 315 -7.22 -7.84 -19.58
N HIS A 316 -7.22 -8.92 -20.36
CA HIS A 316 -5.96 -9.57 -20.79
C HIS A 316 -5.14 -8.69 -21.75
N GLN A 317 -5.81 -7.85 -22.54
CA GLN A 317 -5.17 -6.95 -23.51
C GLN A 317 -5.12 -5.50 -22.99
N ALA A 318 -5.65 -5.23 -21.80
CA ALA A 318 -5.69 -3.90 -21.24
C ALA A 318 -4.31 -3.48 -20.71
N ASN A 319 -3.89 -2.25 -21.02
CA ASN A 319 -2.64 -1.70 -20.50
C ASN A 319 -2.64 -1.51 -18.97
N SER A 320 -3.82 -1.44 -18.34
CA SER A 320 -3.93 -1.41 -16.88
C SER A 320 -5.25 -2.06 -16.45
N PRO A 321 -5.26 -3.38 -16.26
CA PRO A 321 -6.44 -4.09 -15.81
C PRO A 321 -6.64 -3.94 -14.29
N PRO A 322 -7.81 -4.32 -13.72
CA PRO A 322 -8.08 -4.22 -12.30
C PRO A 322 -7.06 -4.98 -11.44
N CYS A 323 -6.56 -4.33 -10.38
CA CYS A 323 -5.66 -4.95 -9.41
C CYS A 323 -6.42 -5.92 -8.49
N LEU A 324 -7.56 -5.46 -7.96
CA LEU A 324 -8.55 -6.30 -7.26
C LEU A 324 -9.31 -7.15 -8.28
N ASN A 325 -9.41 -8.46 -8.07
CA ASN A 325 -10.01 -9.38 -9.04
C ASN A 325 -11.25 -10.09 -8.51
N HIS A 326 -11.25 -10.41 -7.21
CA HIS A 326 -12.28 -11.25 -6.64
C HIS A 326 -12.56 -10.90 -5.19
N ILE A 327 -13.83 -10.95 -4.79
CA ILE A 327 -14.27 -10.79 -3.41
C ILE A 327 -15.16 -11.97 -3.03
N TRP A 328 -14.90 -12.54 -1.86
CA TRP A 328 -15.78 -13.51 -1.19
C TRP A 328 -16.31 -12.93 0.11
N VAL A 329 -17.59 -13.14 0.38
CA VAL A 329 -18.23 -12.78 1.66
C VAL A 329 -18.74 -14.07 2.31
N ARG A 330 -18.49 -14.24 3.61
CA ARG A 330 -18.90 -15.42 4.38
C ARG A 330 -19.39 -15.01 5.75
N VAL A 331 -20.45 -15.67 6.21
CA VAL A 331 -20.88 -15.62 7.61
C VAL A 331 -20.54 -16.93 8.28
N VAL A 332 -19.85 -16.89 9.41
CA VAL A 332 -19.52 -18.04 10.27
C VAL A 332 -19.64 -17.54 11.71
N ASP A 333 -20.32 -18.28 12.58
CA ASP A 333 -20.51 -17.90 13.99
C ASP A 333 -20.99 -16.45 14.19
N LYS A 334 -21.92 -16.02 13.32
CA LYS A 334 -22.48 -14.65 13.24
C LYS A 334 -21.48 -13.56 12.83
N GLU A 335 -20.26 -13.90 12.44
CA GLU A 335 -19.28 -12.95 11.94
C GLU A 335 -19.27 -12.91 10.42
N LEU A 336 -19.48 -11.72 9.84
CA LEU A 336 -19.36 -11.50 8.40
C LEU A 336 -17.92 -11.14 8.06
N SER A 337 -17.22 -12.05 7.39
CA SER A 337 -15.86 -11.83 6.85
C SER A 337 -15.88 -11.47 5.37
N LEU A 338 -14.88 -10.70 4.93
CA LEU A 338 -14.65 -10.37 3.53
C LEU A 338 -13.23 -10.75 3.13
N SER A 339 -13.09 -11.56 2.08
CA SER A 339 -11.81 -11.93 1.48
C SER A 339 -11.66 -11.35 0.09
N ALA A 340 -10.65 -10.51 -0.14
CA ALA A 340 -10.38 -9.83 -1.40
C ALA A 340 -9.05 -10.31 -2.01
N THR A 341 -9.08 -10.73 -3.28
CA THR A 341 -7.88 -11.20 -4.00
C THR A 341 -7.38 -10.15 -4.98
N PHE A 342 -6.10 -9.81 -4.86
CA PHE A 342 -5.38 -8.89 -5.73
C PHE A 342 -4.35 -9.64 -6.56
N ARG A 343 -4.34 -9.44 -7.89
CA ARG A 343 -3.27 -9.97 -8.75
C ARG A 343 -1.94 -9.23 -8.58
N SER A 344 -2.02 -7.98 -8.13
CA SER A 344 -0.91 -7.01 -8.04
C SER A 344 -1.33 -5.94 -7.05
N ASN A 345 -0.55 -5.73 -6.00
CA ASN A 345 -0.94 -4.87 -4.89
C ASN A 345 0.25 -4.02 -4.43
N ASP A 346 0.14 -2.71 -4.68
CA ASP A 346 1.08 -1.72 -4.14
C ASP A 346 0.81 -1.59 -2.64
N MET A 347 1.63 -2.29 -1.87
CA MET A 347 1.47 -2.40 -0.43
C MET A 347 1.82 -1.13 0.30
N PHE A 348 2.65 -0.26 -0.28
CA PHE A 348 3.00 0.99 0.36
C PHE A 348 1.92 2.04 0.10
N SER A 349 1.68 2.43 -1.15
CA SER A 349 0.83 3.59 -1.44
C SER A 349 -0.66 3.27 -1.58
N ALA A 350 -1.05 2.07 -2.02
CA ALA A 350 -2.44 1.80 -2.39
C ALA A 350 -3.19 0.91 -1.38
N TRP A 351 -2.51 -0.06 -0.77
CA TRP A 351 -3.14 -1.02 0.13
C TRP A 351 -3.93 -0.37 1.28
N PRO A 352 -3.45 0.66 1.98
CA PRO A 352 -4.22 1.29 3.06
C PRO A 352 -5.59 1.82 2.61
N ALA A 353 -5.63 2.58 1.51
CA ALA A 353 -6.89 3.08 0.97
C ALA A 353 -7.80 1.93 0.50
N ASN A 354 -7.24 0.91 -0.16
CA ASN A 354 -8.00 -0.27 -0.58
C ASN A 354 -8.58 -1.04 0.59
N ALA A 355 -7.82 -1.23 1.68
CA ALA A 355 -8.27 -1.93 2.87
C ALA A 355 -9.41 -1.17 3.57
N ILE A 356 -9.29 0.17 3.70
CA ILE A 356 -10.36 1.02 4.26
C ILE A 356 -11.62 0.91 3.39
N GLY A 357 -11.50 1.04 2.07
CA GLY A 357 -12.63 0.94 1.16
C GLY A 357 -13.30 -0.45 1.16
N LEU A 358 -12.52 -1.52 1.29
CA LEU A 358 -13.05 -2.89 1.41
C LEU A 358 -13.71 -3.12 2.78
N ARG A 359 -13.18 -2.55 3.86
CA ARG A 359 -13.81 -2.59 5.19
C ARG A 359 -15.14 -1.84 5.19
N ALA A 360 -15.21 -0.68 4.54
CA ALA A 360 -16.46 0.05 4.33
C ALA A 360 -17.49 -0.77 3.52
N LEU A 361 -17.04 -1.44 2.45
CA LEU A 361 -17.89 -2.35 1.67
C LEU A 361 -18.41 -3.53 2.52
N GLN A 362 -17.54 -4.13 3.33
CA GLN A 362 -17.91 -5.19 4.26
C GLN A 362 -18.98 -4.72 5.26
N GLN A 363 -18.78 -3.54 5.85
CA GLN A 363 -19.74 -2.93 6.77
C GLN A 363 -21.09 -2.68 6.09
N TYR A 364 -21.09 -2.06 4.91
CA TYR A 364 -22.31 -1.81 4.13
C TYR A 364 -23.08 -3.10 3.82
N ILE A 365 -22.39 -4.16 3.40
CA ILE A 365 -23.02 -5.46 3.13
C ILE A 365 -23.65 -6.04 4.41
N LYS A 366 -22.92 -6.00 5.53
CA LYS A 366 -23.43 -6.47 6.83
C LYS A 366 -24.70 -5.72 7.22
N GLU A 367 -24.69 -4.39 7.17
CA GLU A 367 -25.82 -3.55 7.55
C GLU A 367 -27.06 -3.81 6.69
N GLU A 368 -26.90 -3.93 5.37
CA GLU A 368 -28.03 -4.22 4.48
C GLU A 368 -28.59 -5.64 4.68
N ILE A 369 -27.75 -6.63 5.00
CA ILE A 369 -28.22 -7.97 5.38
C ILE A 369 -29.02 -7.89 6.68
N VAL A 370 -28.49 -7.26 7.73
CA VAL A 370 -29.16 -7.11 9.04
C VAL A 370 -30.52 -6.43 8.84
N LYS A 371 -30.58 -5.35 8.07
CA LYS A 371 -31.81 -4.62 7.75
C LYS A 371 -32.82 -5.47 6.97
N GLY A 372 -32.36 -6.30 6.05
CA GLY A 372 -33.21 -7.13 5.18
C GLY A 372 -33.64 -8.48 5.78
N SER A 373 -33.02 -8.93 6.87
CA SER A 373 -33.24 -10.27 7.46
C SER A 373 -33.55 -10.27 8.97
N GLY A 374 -33.13 -9.24 9.70
CA GLY A 374 -33.17 -9.22 11.16
C GLY A 374 -32.08 -10.06 11.84
N TYR A 375 -31.09 -10.57 11.11
CA TYR A 375 -29.96 -11.28 11.71
C TYR A 375 -29.13 -10.37 12.63
N ASP A 376 -28.60 -10.97 13.69
CA ASP A 376 -27.61 -10.35 14.58
C ASP A 376 -26.21 -10.73 14.09
N LEU A 377 -25.57 -9.84 13.33
CA LEU A 377 -24.26 -10.05 12.72
C LEU A 377 -23.21 -9.09 13.27
N LYS A 378 -22.01 -9.62 13.48
CA LYS A 378 -20.81 -8.86 13.86
C LYS A 378 -19.88 -8.71 12.65
N MET A 379 -19.03 -7.69 12.72
CA MET A 379 -17.92 -7.57 11.78
C MET A 379 -16.91 -8.69 12.07
N GLY A 380 -16.64 -9.51 11.06
CA GLY A 380 -15.52 -10.45 11.07
C GLY A 380 -14.27 -9.86 10.43
N PRO A 381 -13.23 -10.68 10.23
CA PRO A 381 -11.97 -10.21 9.66
C PRO A 381 -12.11 -9.72 8.21
N LEU A 382 -11.35 -8.67 7.89
CA LEU A 382 -11.06 -8.30 6.50
C LEU A 382 -9.76 -9.00 6.09
N ILE A 383 -9.81 -9.75 5.00
CA ILE A 383 -8.69 -10.54 4.50
C ILE A 383 -8.34 -10.04 3.10
N THR A 384 -7.07 -9.72 2.86
CA THR A 384 -6.56 -9.44 1.51
C THR A 384 -5.52 -10.49 1.13
N ILE A 385 -5.69 -11.10 -0.04
CA ILE A 385 -4.77 -12.10 -0.61
C ILE A 385 -4.11 -11.47 -1.82
N SER A 386 -2.80 -11.29 -1.78
CA SER A 386 -2.05 -10.60 -2.82
C SER A 386 -1.10 -11.56 -3.51
N GLN A 387 -1.40 -11.86 -4.78
CA GLN A 387 -0.56 -12.69 -5.64
C GLN A 387 0.80 -12.02 -5.92
N SER A 388 0.82 -10.69 -5.95
CA SER A 388 2.04 -9.88 -5.99
C SER A 388 1.89 -8.75 -4.98
N ALA A 389 2.46 -8.94 -3.79
CA ALA A 389 2.53 -7.92 -2.75
C ALA A 389 3.86 -7.20 -2.84
N HIS A 390 3.86 -5.93 -3.23
CA HIS A 390 5.10 -5.24 -3.57
C HIS A 390 5.21 -3.82 -3.04
N ILE A 391 6.46 -3.36 -2.91
CA ILE A 391 6.84 -1.98 -2.60
C ILE A 391 7.78 -1.49 -3.71
N TYR A 392 7.41 -0.40 -4.37
CA TYR A 392 8.24 0.25 -5.38
C TYR A 392 9.52 0.86 -4.78
N ASP A 393 10.58 0.90 -5.58
CA ASP A 393 11.89 1.43 -5.19
C ASP A 393 11.86 2.87 -4.67
N ASP A 394 10.98 3.70 -5.23
CA ASP A 394 10.72 5.07 -4.79
C ASP A 394 10.04 5.16 -3.40
N CYS A 395 9.62 4.04 -2.80
CA CYS A 395 9.04 3.98 -1.46
C CYS A 395 9.93 3.29 -0.43
N TRP A 396 11.10 2.74 -0.80
CA TRP A 396 11.92 1.93 0.12
C TRP A 396 12.45 2.72 1.31
N GLU A 397 12.76 4.00 1.13
CA GLU A 397 13.25 4.87 2.20
C GLU A 397 12.14 5.12 3.22
N ASN A 398 10.97 5.60 2.76
CA ASN A 398 9.81 5.83 3.62
C ASN A 398 9.36 4.56 4.33
N ALA A 399 9.37 3.42 3.62
CA ALA A 399 9.10 2.11 4.22
C ALA A 399 10.05 1.78 5.38
N SER A 400 11.35 2.06 5.23
CA SER A 400 12.34 1.82 6.28
C SER A 400 12.11 2.71 7.50
N GLN A 401 11.72 3.97 7.29
CA GLN A 401 11.39 4.88 8.38
C GLN A 401 10.10 4.48 9.13
N VAL A 402 9.07 4.03 8.41
CA VAL A 402 7.84 3.48 9.02
C VAL A 402 8.19 2.28 9.92
N ILE A 403 9.05 1.37 9.43
CA ILE A 403 9.51 0.23 10.24
C ILE A 403 10.22 0.72 11.50
N GLN A 404 11.20 1.62 11.36
CA GLN A 404 11.99 2.12 12.49
C GLN A 404 11.12 2.83 13.54
N SER A 405 10.14 3.63 13.10
CA SER A 405 9.33 4.48 13.98
C SER A 405 8.10 3.77 14.57
N GLN A 406 7.51 2.81 13.84
CA GLN A 406 6.22 2.20 14.22
C GLN A 406 6.34 0.71 14.55
N TYR A 407 7.08 -0.09 13.78
CA TYR A 407 7.14 -1.53 14.01
C TYR A 407 7.71 -1.86 15.40
N ALA A 408 8.74 -1.12 15.83
CA ALA A 408 9.31 -1.26 17.17
C ALA A 408 8.26 -1.04 18.28
N LYS A 409 7.38 -0.04 18.13
CA LYS A 409 6.31 0.24 19.10
C LYS A 409 5.26 -0.86 19.12
N ILE A 410 4.87 -1.37 17.95
CA ILE A 410 3.94 -2.50 17.83
C ILE A 410 4.51 -3.72 18.57
N THR A 411 5.79 -4.03 18.39
CA THR A 411 6.42 -5.18 19.07
C THR A 411 6.59 -5.04 20.58
N GLN A 412 6.49 -3.82 21.13
CA GLN A 412 6.50 -3.59 22.58
C GLN A 412 5.12 -3.84 23.22
N GLN A 413 4.05 -3.71 22.44
CA GLN A 413 2.69 -4.01 22.87
C GLN A 413 2.40 -5.50 22.67
N ARG A 414 2.97 -6.34 23.54
CA ARG A 414 2.80 -7.79 23.45
C ARG A 414 1.41 -8.21 23.90
N ASP A 415 0.75 -8.95 23.02
CA ASP A 415 -0.44 -9.72 23.32
C ASP A 415 -0.03 -11.19 23.41
N TYR A 416 -0.28 -11.81 24.57
CA TYR A 416 0.09 -13.21 24.81
C TYR A 416 -1.05 -14.19 24.46
N GLN A 417 -2.09 -13.69 23.77
CA GLN A 417 -3.18 -14.54 23.29
C GLN A 417 -2.75 -15.35 22.06
N ASP A 418 -2.75 -16.67 22.22
CA ASP A 418 -2.57 -17.62 21.13
C ASP A 418 -3.88 -18.39 20.91
N PRO A 419 -4.41 -18.47 19.67
CA PRO A 419 -5.58 -19.29 19.36
C PRO A 419 -5.41 -20.77 19.74
N ALA A 420 -4.17 -21.26 19.80
CA ALA A 420 -3.87 -22.60 20.26
C ALA A 420 -4.18 -22.79 21.75
N GLY A 421 -4.32 -21.73 22.56
CA GLY A 421 -4.48 -21.82 24.02
C GLY A 421 -3.21 -21.45 24.77
N SER A 422 -3.16 -21.74 26.07
CA SER A 422 -2.00 -21.48 26.94
C SER A 422 -1.49 -22.76 27.58
N PHE A 423 -0.23 -22.76 28.02
CA PHE A 423 0.42 -23.92 28.63
C PHE A 423 0.83 -23.59 30.07
N VAL A 424 0.24 -24.29 31.03
CA VAL A 424 0.55 -24.17 32.45
C VAL A 424 1.54 -25.26 32.80
N ILE A 425 2.71 -24.88 33.32
CA ILE A 425 3.83 -25.77 33.58
C ILE A 425 3.99 -25.89 35.09
N SER A 426 4.16 -27.12 35.55
CA SER A 426 4.48 -27.43 36.94
C SER A 426 5.56 -28.50 37.01
N VAL A 427 6.23 -28.59 38.15
CA VAL A 427 7.22 -29.64 38.43
C VAL A 427 6.75 -30.43 39.64
N CYS A 428 6.53 -31.73 39.46
CA CYS A 428 6.10 -32.66 40.52
C CYS A 428 6.94 -33.94 40.42
N ASP A 429 7.45 -34.44 41.54
CA ASP A 429 8.21 -35.70 41.63
C ASP A 429 9.30 -35.88 40.55
N HIS A 430 10.10 -34.82 40.35
CA HIS A 430 11.17 -34.79 39.34
C HIS A 430 10.69 -34.99 37.90
N GLN A 431 9.43 -34.66 37.64
CA GLN A 431 8.82 -34.61 36.32
C GLN A 431 8.23 -33.22 36.05
N ILE A 432 8.29 -32.83 34.79
CA ILE A 432 7.62 -31.64 34.26
C ILE A 432 6.24 -32.09 33.82
N VAL A 433 5.22 -31.34 34.25
CA VAL A 433 3.82 -31.52 33.82
C VAL A 433 3.39 -30.24 33.12
N VAL A 434 2.76 -30.39 31.95
CA VAL A 434 2.28 -29.28 31.12
C VAL A 434 0.80 -29.48 30.84
N GLU A 435 -0.03 -28.64 31.44
CA GLU A 435 -1.45 -28.59 31.17
C GLU A 435 -1.72 -27.60 30.04
N HIS A 436 -2.41 -28.06 29.01
CA HIS A 436 -2.81 -27.23 27.89
C HIS A 436 -4.25 -26.77 28.11
N VAL A 437 -4.46 -25.46 28.13
CA VAL A 437 -5.75 -24.85 28.45
C VAL A 437 -6.32 -24.07 27.28
N THR A 438 -7.65 -24.10 27.13
CA THR A 438 -8.38 -23.33 26.12
C THR A 438 -8.18 -21.82 26.30
N PRO A 439 -8.17 -21.04 25.19
CA PRO A 439 -8.27 -19.59 25.28
C PRO A 439 -9.55 -19.17 26.02
N GLY A 440 -9.42 -18.26 26.99
CA GLY A 440 -10.55 -17.68 27.71
C GLY A 440 -11.10 -18.54 28.86
N SER A 441 -11.66 -19.74 28.58
CA SER A 441 -12.29 -20.55 29.65
C SER A 441 -11.29 -21.22 30.59
N GLY A 442 -10.04 -21.43 30.14
CA GLY A 442 -8.99 -22.05 30.94
C GLY A 442 -9.22 -23.54 31.20
N GLU A 443 -10.08 -24.19 30.40
CA GLU A 443 -10.36 -25.61 30.52
C GLU A 443 -9.16 -26.41 30.03
N VAL A 444 -8.71 -27.37 30.85
CA VAL A 444 -7.62 -28.28 30.47
C VAL A 444 -8.11 -29.25 29.40
N ILE A 445 -7.51 -29.18 28.21
CA ILE A 445 -7.86 -30.00 27.04
C ILE A 445 -6.81 -31.05 26.72
N ASN A 446 -5.59 -30.89 27.23
CA ASN A 446 -4.55 -31.91 27.12
C ASN A 446 -3.54 -31.78 28.27
N CYS A 447 -2.80 -32.85 28.55
CA CYS A 447 -1.74 -32.86 29.55
C CYS A 447 -0.53 -33.64 29.04
N TYR A 448 0.66 -33.04 29.14
CA TYR A 448 1.93 -33.66 28.80
C TYR A 448 2.75 -33.86 30.07
N SER A 449 3.49 -34.96 30.16
CA SER A 449 4.39 -35.21 31.30
C SER A 449 5.69 -35.83 30.83
N GLY A 450 6.82 -35.38 31.36
CA GLY A 450 8.12 -35.92 30.99
C GLY A 450 9.26 -35.34 31.81
N LYS A 451 10.46 -35.91 31.66
CA LYS A 451 11.66 -35.43 32.36
C LYS A 451 12.52 -34.49 31.52
N SER A 452 12.21 -34.35 30.23
CA SER A 452 13.02 -33.55 29.31
C SER A 452 12.21 -32.47 28.63
N ALA A 453 12.70 -31.24 28.69
CA ALA A 453 12.13 -30.10 27.97
C ALA A 453 12.06 -30.38 26.47
N ARG A 454 13.12 -30.99 25.93
CA ARG A 454 13.22 -31.34 24.51
C ARG A 454 12.13 -32.29 24.05
N GLN A 455 11.88 -33.34 24.83
CA GLN A 455 10.81 -34.28 24.50
C GLN A 455 9.45 -33.58 24.47
N LEU A 456 9.18 -32.74 25.49
CA LEU A 456 7.90 -32.07 25.65
C LEU A 456 7.66 -31.02 24.55
N TYR A 457 8.60 -30.11 24.29
CA TYR A 457 8.38 -29.11 23.24
C TYR A 457 8.30 -29.74 21.84
N GLN A 458 8.94 -30.88 21.59
CA GLN A 458 8.82 -31.59 20.32
C GLN A 458 7.44 -32.21 20.14
N GLN A 459 6.88 -32.78 21.21
CA GLN A 459 5.52 -33.32 21.20
C GLN A 459 4.49 -32.19 21.01
N ILE A 460 4.60 -31.11 21.79
CA ILE A 460 3.70 -29.95 21.69
C ILE A 460 3.77 -29.31 20.30
N ALA A 461 4.97 -29.15 19.72
CA ALA A 461 5.12 -28.61 18.38
C ALA A 461 4.54 -29.53 17.29
N ALA A 462 4.54 -30.84 17.50
CA ALA A 462 3.92 -31.80 16.58
C ALA A 462 2.38 -31.74 16.66
N ASP A 463 1.84 -31.61 17.87
CA ASP A 463 0.39 -31.52 18.11
C ASP A 463 -0.19 -30.15 17.69
N TYR A 464 0.62 -29.08 17.75
CA TYR A 464 0.22 -27.71 17.44
C TYR A 464 1.17 -26.99 16.47
N PRO A 465 1.14 -27.33 15.17
CA PRO A 465 2.02 -26.72 14.17
C PRO A 465 1.74 -25.21 13.91
N SER A 466 0.62 -24.69 14.41
CA SER A 466 0.21 -23.28 14.27
C SER A 466 0.53 -22.41 15.48
N LEU A 467 1.25 -22.93 16.48
CA LEU A 467 1.64 -22.18 17.67
C LEU A 467 2.40 -20.90 17.26
N GLN A 468 2.07 -19.77 17.86
CA GLN A 468 2.76 -18.53 17.53
C GLN A 468 4.25 -18.64 17.90
N VAL A 469 5.11 -18.07 17.06
CA VAL A 469 6.58 -18.21 17.19
C VAL A 469 7.08 -17.70 18.55
N GLU A 470 6.59 -16.56 19.01
CA GLU A 470 6.98 -16.01 20.32
C GLU A 470 6.53 -16.91 21.47
N HIS A 471 5.31 -17.45 21.38
CA HIS A 471 4.78 -18.40 22.36
C HIS A 471 5.58 -19.71 22.38
N ALA A 472 5.99 -20.22 21.22
CA ALA A 472 6.87 -21.39 21.11
C ALA A 472 8.25 -21.14 21.75
N ILE A 473 8.83 -19.96 21.55
CA ILE A 473 10.12 -19.55 22.17
C ILE A 473 9.97 -19.45 23.69
N TYR A 474 8.89 -18.82 24.17
CA TYR A 474 8.56 -18.73 25.59
C TYR A 474 8.40 -20.13 26.19
N LEU A 475 7.59 -20.99 25.57
CA LEU A 475 7.32 -22.35 26.04
C LEU A 475 8.61 -23.17 26.15
N GLY A 476 9.48 -23.12 25.13
CA GLY A 476 10.79 -23.78 25.19
C GLY A 476 11.67 -23.26 26.34
N THR A 477 11.61 -21.96 26.63
CA THR A 477 12.35 -21.32 27.73
C THR A 477 11.83 -21.79 29.10
N GLU A 478 10.52 -21.79 29.30
CA GLU A 478 9.91 -22.25 30.54
C GLU A 478 10.12 -23.74 30.80
N LEU A 479 9.97 -24.57 29.75
CA LEU A 479 10.24 -26.01 29.86
C LEU A 479 11.70 -26.29 30.23
N GLN A 480 12.65 -25.53 29.67
CA GLN A 480 14.06 -25.68 30.03
C GLN A 480 14.32 -25.32 31.50
N LYS A 481 13.67 -24.29 32.03
CA LYS A 481 13.75 -23.95 33.47
C LYS A 481 13.16 -25.07 34.32
N ALA A 482 12.00 -25.61 33.94
CA ALA A 482 11.35 -26.71 34.64
C ALA A 482 12.24 -27.97 34.65
N GLU A 483 12.91 -28.30 33.55
CA GLU A 483 13.87 -29.41 33.48
C GLU A 483 15.05 -29.23 34.44
N ILE A 484 15.62 -28.02 34.52
CA ILE A 484 16.72 -27.72 35.45
C ILE A 484 16.27 -27.93 36.90
N ALA A 485 15.11 -27.41 37.28
CA ALA A 485 14.57 -27.59 38.63
C ALA A 485 14.23 -29.05 38.93
N ALA A 486 13.68 -29.79 37.97
CA ALA A 486 13.32 -31.19 38.13
C ALA A 486 14.54 -32.12 38.27
N THR A 487 15.69 -31.75 37.68
CA THR A 487 16.90 -32.59 37.67
C THR A 487 17.88 -32.29 38.81
N MET A 488 17.93 -31.06 39.31
CA MET A 488 18.83 -30.68 40.40
C MET A 488 18.20 -30.96 41.77
N ASN A 489 18.52 -32.12 42.35
CA ASN A 489 18.13 -32.51 43.72
C ASN A 489 18.49 -31.40 44.73
N HIS A 490 17.47 -30.67 45.18
CA HIS A 490 17.51 -29.64 46.24
C HIS A 490 18.10 -28.27 45.87
N GLY A 491 18.36 -27.97 44.60
CA GLY A 491 18.99 -26.71 44.20
C GLY A 491 18.02 -25.58 43.86
N PHE A 492 16.95 -25.85 43.12
CA PHE A 492 16.13 -24.81 42.50
C PHE A 492 14.63 -25.06 42.62
N VAL A 493 13.85 -23.99 42.82
CA VAL A 493 12.38 -24.01 42.75
C VAL A 493 11.92 -23.42 41.41
N TYR A 494 11.06 -24.17 40.71
CA TYR A 494 10.39 -23.68 39.52
C TYR A 494 9.06 -23.02 39.88
N GLU A 495 8.90 -21.78 39.44
CA GLU A 495 7.64 -21.06 39.38
C GLU A 495 7.57 -20.44 37.97
N GLN A 496 6.52 -20.75 37.21
CA GLN A 496 6.35 -20.23 35.85
C GLN A 496 6.38 -18.69 35.87
N ASP A 497 6.93 -18.09 34.80
CA ASP A 497 7.14 -16.64 34.65
C ASP A 497 8.14 -16.00 35.64
N LYS A 498 8.67 -16.75 36.61
CA LYS A 498 9.73 -16.28 37.51
C LYS A 498 11.11 -16.73 37.06
N LYS A 499 12.13 -16.03 37.56
CA LYS A 499 13.51 -16.55 37.50
C LYS A 499 13.60 -17.80 38.38
N LEU A 500 14.41 -18.76 37.96
CA LEU A 500 14.79 -19.88 38.82
C LEU A 500 15.44 -19.33 40.09
N LYS A 501 14.91 -19.72 41.25
CA LYS A 501 15.46 -19.34 42.56
C LYS A 501 16.23 -20.51 43.13
N SER A 502 17.43 -20.24 43.65
CA SER A 502 18.14 -21.21 44.49
C SER A 502 17.37 -21.40 45.79
N ASN A 503 17.40 -22.60 46.38
CA ASN A 503 16.91 -22.81 47.75
C ASN A 503 17.75 -22.08 48.81
N GLU A 504 18.91 -21.52 48.44
CA GLU A 504 19.86 -20.84 49.33
C GLU A 504 19.75 -19.29 49.33
N GLU A 505 18.82 -18.71 48.57
CA GLU A 505 18.48 -17.27 48.54
C GLU A 505 17.02 -17.04 48.95
#